data_AF-A0A061NWY3-F1
#
_entry.id   AF-A0A061NWY3-F1
#
_cell.length_a   1.000
_cell.length_b   1.000
_cell.length_c   1.000
_cell.angle_alpha   90.00
_cell.angle_beta   90.00
_cell.angle_gamma   90.00
#
_symmetry.space_group_name_H-M   'P 1'
#
loop_
_entity.id
_entity.type
_entity.pdbx_description
1 polymer ?
#
loop_
_entity_poly.entity_id
_entity_poly.type
_entity_poly.pdbx_seq_one_letter_code
_entity_poly.pdbx_strand_id
1 'polypeptide(L)' 'MEPIDLKSHSKKGFQLLHRCLACGHEQYNKIAENTAQSDDIIAFMRTRSRD' A
#
# COMPACT_ATOMS: atom_id res chain seq x y z
N MET A 1 13.53 -2.42 7.15
CA MET A 1 13.16 -2.22 5.73
C MET A 1 12.75 -0.76 5.58
N GLU A 2 13.05 -0.13 4.45
CA GLU A 2 12.59 1.23 4.10
C GLU A 2 11.93 1.22 2.72
N PRO A 3 10.86 2.02 2.49
CA PRO A 3 10.27 2.19 1.17
C PRO A 3 11.15 3.12 0.32
N ILE A 4 11.41 2.76 -0.94
CA ILE A 4 12.29 3.54 -1.81
C ILE A 4 11.65 3.92 -3.16
N ASP A 5 10.65 3.18 -3.64
CA ASP A 5 9.98 3.47 -4.92
C ASP A 5 8.59 2.82 -5.01
N LEU A 6 7.73 3.36 -5.88
CA LEU A 6 6.38 2.87 -6.16
C LEU A 6 6.18 2.70 -7.67
N LYS A 7 5.73 1.52 -8.08
CA LYS A 7 5.34 1.27 -9.48
C LYS A 7 3.91 0.75 -9.60
N SER A 8 3.30 1.02 -10.75
CA SER A 8 2.05 0.39 -11.17
C SER A 8 2.33 -0.72 -12.19
N HIS A 9 1.63 -1.84 -12.06
CA HIS A 9 1.71 -2.94 -13.00
C HIS A 9 0.30 -3.43 -13.34
N SER A 10 -0.07 -3.43 -14.63
CA SER A 10 -1.43 -3.71 -15.12
C SER A 10 -2.09 -4.96 -14.51
N LYS A 11 -1.35 -6.07 -14.37
CA LYS A 11 -1.87 -7.32 -13.76
C LYS A 11 -1.71 -7.42 -12.23
N LYS A 12 -0.82 -6.64 -11.62
CA LYS A 12 -0.38 -6.83 -10.23
C LYS A 12 -0.77 -5.68 -9.30
N GLY A 13 -1.40 -4.63 -9.82
CA GLY A 13 -1.71 -3.41 -9.09
C GLY A 13 -0.45 -2.64 -8.75
N PHE A 14 -0.55 -1.80 -7.72
CA PHE A 14 0.61 -1.10 -7.18
C PHE A 14 1.59 -2.04 -6.50
N GLN A 15 2.88 -1.75 -6.64
CA GLN A 15 3.96 -2.47 -5.98
C GLN A 15 4.94 -1.48 -5.33
N LEU A 16 5.25 -1.72 -4.06
CA LEU A 16 6.19 -0.92 -3.27
C LEU A 16 7.55 -1.62 -3.22
N LEU A 17 8.59 -0.91 -3.67
CA LEU A 17 9.97 -1.35 -3.53
C LEU A 17 10.45 -1.08 -2.11
N HIS A 18 10.91 -2.13 -1.44
CA HIS A 18 11.51 -2.03 -0.12
C HIS A 18 12.98 -2.41 -0.17
N ARG A 19 13.81 -1.66 0.55
CA ARG A 19 15.22 -1.99 0.79
C ARG A 19 15.44 -2.47 2.21
N CYS A 20 16.18 -3.56 2.37
CA CYS A 20 16.62 -4.01 3.68
C CYS A 20 17.72 -3.10 4.22
N LEU A 21 17.52 -2.55 5.41
CA LEU A 21 18.50 -1.68 6.07
C LEU A 21 19.74 -2.44 6.57
N ALA A 22 19.63 -3.77 6.75
CA ALA A 22 20.73 -4.59 7.24
C ALA A 22 21.61 -5.15 6.10
N CYS A 23 21.01 -5.60 5.00
CA CYS A 23 21.73 -6.27 3.91
C CYS A 23 21.61 -5.59 2.53
N GLY A 24 20.85 -4.51 2.41
CA GLY A 24 20.66 -3.78 1.16
C GLY A 24 19.75 -4.46 0.12
N HIS A 25 19.25 -5.67 0.39
CA HIS A 25 18.38 -6.39 -0.56
C HIS A 25 17.11 -5.59 -0.89
N GLU A 26 16.78 -5.51 -2.18
CA GLU A 26 15.63 -4.79 -2.70
C GLU A 26 14.57 -5.74 -3.26
N GLN A 27 13.31 -5.55 -2.87
CA GLN A 27 12.20 -6.38 -3.31
C GLN A 27 10.92 -5.57 -3.51
N TYR A 28 10.20 -5.86 -4.60
CA TYR A 28 8.86 -5.36 -4.84
C TYR A 28 7.79 -6.21 -4.15
N ASN A 29 6.98 -5.59 -3.29
CA ASN A 29 5.81 -6.21 -2.67
C ASN A 29 4.53 -5.63 -3.29
N LYS A 30 3.54 -6.48 -3.59
CA LYS A 30 2.23 -6.00 -4.05
C LYS A 30 1.51 -5.29 -2.90
N ILE A 31 0.94 -4.13 -3.18
CA ILE A 31 0.07 -3.42 -2.25
C ILE A 31 -1.30 -4.11 -2.27
N ALA A 32 -1.88 -4.32 -1.09
CA ALA A 32 -3.25 -4.79 -0.99
C ALA A 32 -4.20 -3.66 -1.36
N GLU A 33 -4.97 -3.87 -2.41
CA GLU A 33 -6.02 -2.96 -2.88
C GLU A 33 -7.38 -3.52 -2.48
N ASN A 34 -8.39 -2.65 -2.32
CA ASN A 34 -9.76 -3.06 -1.95
C ASN A 34 -9.80 -3.92 -0.67
N THR A 35 -8.98 -3.56 0.33
CA THR A 35 -8.96 -4.24 1.62
C THR A 35 -10.30 -4.09 2.35
N ALA A 36 -10.54 -5.00 3.30
CA ALA A 36 -11.75 -4.96 4.12
C ALA A 36 -11.93 -3.56 4.72
N GLN A 37 -13.04 -2.96 4.35
CA GLN A 37 -13.50 -1.68 4.87
C GLN A 37 -13.88 -1.85 6.34
N SER A 38 -13.60 -0.84 7.17
CA SER A 38 -14.02 -0.85 8.58
C SER A 38 -15.52 -1.08 8.70
N ASP A 39 -15.93 -2.00 9.58
CA ASP A 39 -17.34 -2.31 9.87
C ASP A 39 -18.06 -1.12 10.52
N ASP A 40 -17.32 -0.22 11.18
CA ASP A 40 -17.87 1.07 11.63
C ASP A 40 -18.10 1.99 10.43
N ILE A 41 -19.33 1.92 9.92
CA ILE A 41 -19.79 2.72 8.78
C ILE A 41 -19.73 4.22 9.06
N ILE A 42 -19.94 4.67 10.30
CA ILE A 42 -19.91 6.09 10.67
C ILE A 42 -18.46 6.60 10.61
N ALA A 43 -17.52 5.83 11.14
CA ALA A 43 -16.10 6.14 11.05
C ALA A 43 -15.62 6.16 9.60
N PHE A 44 -16.06 5.21 8.78
CA PHE A 44 -15.72 5.16 7.36
C PHE A 44 -16.27 6.35 6.57
N MET A 45 -17.52 6.77 6.80
CA MET A 45 -18.11 7.90 6.07
C MET A 45 -17.36 9.21 6.36
N ARG A 46 -16.89 9.41 7.60
CA ARG A 46 -16.12 10.60 7.99
C ARG A 46 -14.77 10.70 7.28
N THR A 47 -14.12 9.58 6.95
CA THR A 47 -12.82 9.61 6.26
C THR A 47 -12.94 9.96 4.78
N ARG A 48 -14.11 9.76 4.17
CA ARG A 48 -14.38 10.07 2.75
C ARG A 48 -15.04 11.43 2.49
N SER A 49 -15.35 12.20 3.53
CA SER A 49 -16.03 13.50 3.40
C SER A 49 -15.06 14.69 3.32
N ARG A 50 -13.76 14.44 3.09
CA ARG A 50 -12.75 15.49 2.87
C ARG A 50 -12.42 15.55 1.39
N ASP A 51 -13.33 16.14 0.62
CA ASP A 51 -13.08 16.73 -0.69
C ASP A 51 -13.43 18.23 -0.61
#